data_AF-A0A2E0JY81-F1
#
_entry.id   AF-A0A2E0JY81-F1
#
_cell.length_a   1.000
_cell.length_b   1.000
_cell.length_c   1.000
_cell.angle_alpha   90.00
_cell.angle_beta   90.00
_cell.angle_gamma   90.00
#
_symmetry.space_group_name_H-M   'P 1'
#
loop_
_entity.id
_entity.type
_entity.pdbx_description
1 polymer ?
#
loop_
_entity_poly.entity_id
_entity_poly.type
_entity_poly.pdbx_seq_one_letter_code
_entity_poly.pdbx_strand_id
1 'polypeptide(L)'
;MKDTTDETPFRSFRHHLILVTAFVVTSSMMTFPLGAQAEPGGLKDMMSPEERQKSGVDTLTAEQRQFLSEWLLENYARNPAKVVSSPATAPDTSPQQAASNEATADTIEAEIDRRVAARLADNRASEKKPASDSSFEARLTGNFTGWSGKTVFRLDDGQVWRQRSAANYRHRGTDMRVKFKKNWMGGWEMTVVSSGKTVLVSKVK
;
A
#
# COMPACT_ATOMS: atom_id res chain seq x y z
N MET A 1 -39.19 37.66 -59.58
CA MET A 1 -40.33 37.37 -60.48
C MET A 1 -40.47 35.86 -60.49
N LYS A 2 -41.47 35.36 -59.73
CA LYS A 2 -42.12 34.03 -59.86
C LYS A 2 -41.21 32.83 -59.57
N ASP A 3 -41.62 31.75 -58.91
CA ASP A 3 -42.85 31.36 -58.22
C ASP A 3 -42.56 30.01 -57.55
N THR A 4 -43.31 29.71 -56.48
CA THR A 4 -44.01 28.45 -56.21
C THR A 4 -43.21 27.12 -56.17
N THR A 5 -43.09 26.45 -55.00
CA THR A 5 -43.98 25.39 -54.43
C THR A 5 -44.04 24.13 -55.34
N ASP A 6 -44.06 22.88 -54.92
CA ASP A 6 -44.63 22.23 -53.74
C ASP A 6 -44.28 20.70 -53.79
N GLU A 7 -44.79 19.96 -52.82
CA GLU A 7 -45.14 18.53 -52.86
C GLU A 7 -44.11 17.49 -52.36
N THR A 8 -44.09 17.32 -51.03
CA THR A 8 -44.24 15.96 -50.48
C THR A 8 -45.67 15.47 -50.67
N PRO A 9 -45.89 14.16 -50.93
CA PRO A 9 -47.11 13.52 -50.44
C PRO A 9 -46.82 12.34 -49.50
N PHE A 10 -47.43 12.46 -48.32
CA PHE A 10 -47.68 11.44 -47.32
C PHE A 10 -48.59 10.31 -47.87
N ARG A 11 -48.27 9.04 -47.57
CA ARG A 11 -49.24 7.93 -47.45
C ARG A 11 -48.67 6.94 -46.43
N SER A 12 -48.99 7.02 -45.12
CA SER A 12 -50.23 6.60 -44.46
C SER A 12 -50.70 5.20 -44.86
N PHE A 13 -50.35 4.19 -44.04
CA PHE A 13 -51.20 3.03 -43.80
C PHE A 13 -51.69 3.07 -42.34
N ARG A 14 -53.01 3.19 -42.22
CA ARG A 14 -53.85 3.22 -41.01
C ARG A 14 -54.21 1.76 -40.65
N HIS A 15 -54.70 1.31 -39.50
CA HIS A 15 -54.99 1.74 -38.13
C HIS A 15 -55.50 0.45 -37.43
N HIS A 16 -55.38 0.33 -36.10
CA HIS A 16 -56.34 -0.26 -35.13
C HIS A 16 -55.60 -0.34 -33.79
N LEU A 17 -55.65 0.70 -32.93
CA LEU A 17 -56.71 1.01 -31.97
C LEU A 17 -57.06 -0.16 -31.05
N ILE A 18 -56.39 -0.27 -29.89
CA ILE A 18 -57.06 -0.56 -28.61
C ILE A 18 -56.50 0.37 -27.54
N LEU A 19 -57.42 1.01 -26.86
CA LEU A 19 -57.31 2.10 -25.92
C LEU A 19 -57.71 1.51 -24.57
N VAL A 20 -56.82 1.49 -23.57
CA VAL A 20 -57.22 1.32 -22.16
C VAL A 20 -56.35 2.23 -21.29
N THR A 21 -56.97 3.34 -20.92
CA THR A 21 -56.60 4.20 -19.79
C THR A 21 -56.62 3.42 -18.48
N ALA A 22 -55.57 3.49 -17.67
CA ALA A 22 -55.67 3.32 -16.22
C ALA A 22 -54.48 3.94 -15.48
N PHE A 23 -54.84 4.87 -14.59
CA PHE A 23 -54.10 5.27 -13.38
C PHE A 23 -52.81 6.09 -13.51
N VAL A 24 -53.00 7.41 -13.50
CA VAL A 24 -52.10 8.34 -12.80
C VAL A 24 -52.09 7.94 -11.32
N VAL A 25 -51.14 7.10 -10.91
CA VAL A 25 -50.80 6.96 -9.49
C VAL A 25 -49.81 8.07 -9.17
N THR A 26 -50.31 9.14 -8.55
CA THR A 26 -49.50 10.04 -7.74
C THR A 26 -48.94 9.23 -6.57
N SER A 27 -47.80 8.57 -6.77
CA SER A 27 -47.05 7.95 -5.68
C SER A 27 -46.02 8.94 -5.17
N SER A 28 -46.49 9.82 -4.28
CA SER A 28 -45.61 10.37 -3.26
C SER A 28 -45.26 9.21 -2.33
N MET A 29 -44.14 8.54 -2.60
CA MET A 29 -43.52 7.61 -1.68
C MET A 29 -42.13 8.13 -1.39
N MET A 30 -42.01 8.66 -0.15
CA MET A 30 -40.82 8.67 0.68
C MET A 30 -39.50 8.63 -0.11
N THR A 31 -38.86 9.79 -0.22
CA THR A 31 -37.41 9.83 -0.41
C THR A 31 -36.80 9.18 0.83
N PHE A 32 -36.66 7.86 0.83
CA PHE A 32 -35.80 7.18 1.78
C PHE A 32 -34.41 7.75 1.55
N PRO A 33 -33.67 8.20 2.59
CA PRO A 33 -32.24 8.31 2.43
C PRO A 33 -31.81 6.94 1.92
N LEU A 34 -31.12 6.94 0.78
CA LEU A 34 -30.42 5.76 0.30
C LEU A 34 -29.37 5.47 1.38
N GLY A 35 -29.80 4.80 2.45
CA GLY A 35 -28.94 4.23 3.46
C GLY A 35 -27.99 3.37 2.66
N ALA A 36 -26.70 3.65 2.82
CA ALA A 36 -25.61 2.91 2.22
C ALA A 36 -26.04 1.45 2.12
N GLN A 37 -26.33 1.00 0.90
CA GLN A 37 -26.61 -0.40 0.64
C GLN A 37 -25.37 -1.10 1.17
N ALA A 38 -25.51 -1.80 2.29
CA ALA A 38 -24.43 -2.58 2.85
C ALA A 38 -24.16 -3.65 1.81
N GLU A 39 -23.05 -3.47 1.06
CA GLU A 39 -22.56 -4.39 0.03
C GLU A 39 -22.50 -5.79 0.64
N PRO A 40 -23.44 -6.70 0.31
CA PRO A 40 -23.52 -7.99 0.98
C PRO A 40 -22.30 -8.81 0.59
N GLY A 41 -21.40 -9.06 1.56
CA GLY A 41 -20.16 -9.78 1.32
C GLY A 41 -18.92 -8.90 1.11
N GLY A 42 -19.00 -7.62 1.45
CA GLY A 42 -17.82 -6.76 1.51
C GLY A 42 -16.87 -7.18 2.63
N LEU A 43 -15.59 -6.83 2.49
CA LEU A 43 -14.51 -7.09 3.47
C LEU A 43 -14.89 -6.77 4.94
N LYS A 44 -15.82 -5.82 5.14
CA LYS A 44 -16.31 -5.41 6.47
C LYS A 44 -17.24 -6.42 7.14
N ASP A 45 -17.99 -7.21 6.39
CA ASP A 45 -18.89 -8.23 6.95
C ASP A 45 -18.11 -9.49 7.35
N MET A 46 -16.96 -9.70 6.71
CA MET A 46 -16.06 -10.82 7.00
C MET A 46 -15.09 -10.53 8.16
N MET A 47 -15.09 -9.31 8.71
CA MET A 47 -14.20 -8.88 9.79
C MET A 47 -15.00 -8.36 10.98
N SER A 48 -14.64 -8.78 12.19
CA SER A 48 -15.23 -8.26 13.43
C SER A 48 -14.97 -6.74 13.56
N PRO A 49 -15.87 -5.96 14.19
CA PRO A 49 -15.64 -4.53 14.43
C PRO A 49 -14.28 -4.18 15.06
N GLU A 50 -13.76 -5.03 15.93
CA GLU A 50 -12.46 -4.83 16.57
C GLU A 50 -11.29 -5.06 15.61
N GLU A 51 -11.42 -6.03 14.71
CA GLU A 51 -10.43 -6.32 13.67
C GLU A 51 -10.39 -5.21 12.63
N ARG A 52 -11.54 -4.57 12.36
CA ARG A 52 -11.63 -3.40 11.49
C ARG A 52 -10.88 -2.18 12.06
N GLN A 53 -11.02 -1.96 13.37
CA GLN A 53 -10.32 -0.85 14.04
C GLN A 53 -8.80 -1.08 14.07
N LYS A 54 -8.35 -2.31 14.33
CA LYS A 54 -6.92 -2.66 14.37
C LYS A 54 -6.27 -2.69 12.97
N SER A 55 -6.99 -3.15 11.95
CA SER A 55 -6.51 -3.19 10.57
C SER A 55 -6.51 -1.82 9.88
N GLY A 56 -7.20 -0.83 10.46
CA GLY A 56 -7.37 0.49 9.83
C GLY A 56 -8.29 0.48 8.61
N VAL A 57 -9.03 -0.60 8.35
CA VAL A 57 -9.99 -0.67 7.22
C VAL A 57 -11.08 0.41 7.32
N ASP A 58 -11.31 0.94 8.52
CA ASP A 58 -12.24 2.05 8.76
C ASP A 58 -11.70 3.42 8.37
N THR A 59 -10.39 3.60 8.17
CA THR A 59 -9.81 4.86 7.67
C THR A 59 -9.90 4.99 6.15
N LEU A 60 -10.23 3.92 5.45
CA LEU A 60 -10.45 3.92 4.00
C LEU A 60 -11.77 4.61 3.66
N THR A 61 -11.81 5.39 2.57
CA THR A 61 -13.06 5.99 2.08
C THR A 61 -14.01 4.91 1.53
N ALA A 62 -15.29 5.24 1.34
CA ALA A 62 -16.25 4.28 0.78
C ALA A 62 -15.81 3.76 -0.60
N GLU A 63 -15.36 4.66 -1.47
CA GLU A 63 -14.87 4.35 -2.81
C GLU A 63 -13.61 3.47 -2.79
N GLN A 64 -12.64 3.78 -1.92
CA GLN A 64 -11.41 2.99 -1.79
C GLN A 64 -11.69 1.56 -1.33
N ARG A 65 -12.68 1.39 -0.45
CA ARG A 65 -13.07 0.06 0.03
C ARG A 65 -13.81 -0.75 -1.01
N GLN A 66 -14.66 -0.12 -1.82
CA GLN A 66 -15.33 -0.80 -2.92
C GLN A 66 -14.31 -1.29 -3.95
N PHE A 67 -13.37 -0.42 -4.34
CA PHE A 67 -12.26 -0.80 -5.21
C PHE A 67 -11.46 -1.99 -4.67
N LEU A 68 -11.10 -1.96 -3.37
CA LEU A 68 -10.36 -3.07 -2.75
C LEU A 68 -11.17 -4.37 -2.74
N SER A 69 -12.46 -4.28 -2.45
CA SER A 69 -13.35 -5.45 -2.39
C SER A 69 -13.46 -6.09 -3.78
N GLU A 70 -13.73 -5.30 -4.81
CA GLU A 70 -13.79 -5.76 -6.20
C GLU A 70 -12.46 -6.37 -6.68
N TRP A 71 -11.34 -5.71 -6.35
CA TRP A 71 -10.00 -6.22 -6.70
C TRP A 71 -9.71 -7.57 -6.04
N LEU A 72 -10.11 -7.77 -4.78
CA LEU A 72 -9.94 -9.04 -4.08
C LEU A 72 -10.75 -10.16 -4.74
N LEU A 73 -12.02 -9.91 -5.06
CA LEU A 73 -12.85 -10.91 -5.74
C LEU A 73 -12.24 -11.32 -7.10
N GLU A 74 -11.79 -10.35 -7.89
CA GLU A 74 -11.20 -10.59 -9.22
C GLU A 74 -9.82 -11.28 -9.14
N ASN A 75 -8.96 -10.86 -8.22
CA ASN A 75 -7.58 -11.37 -8.14
C ASN A 75 -7.50 -12.74 -7.44
N TYR A 76 -8.33 -13.00 -6.44
CA TYR A 76 -8.37 -14.31 -5.78
C TYR A 76 -9.03 -15.38 -6.66
N ALA A 77 -10.06 -15.03 -7.45
CA ALA A 77 -10.65 -15.95 -8.41
C ALA A 77 -9.68 -16.31 -9.54
N ARG A 78 -8.85 -15.35 -9.98
CA ARG A 78 -7.91 -15.51 -11.09
C ARG A 78 -6.61 -16.24 -10.71
N ASN A 79 -6.20 -16.23 -9.43
CA ASN A 79 -4.88 -16.76 -9.05
C ASN A 79 -4.85 -17.48 -7.68
N PRO A 80 -5.62 -18.56 -7.48
CA PRO A 80 -5.69 -19.29 -6.21
C PRO A 80 -4.36 -19.92 -5.80
N ALA A 81 -3.48 -20.25 -6.76
CA ALA A 81 -2.21 -20.92 -6.50
C ALA A 81 -1.15 -20.04 -5.80
N LYS A 82 -1.26 -18.70 -5.90
CA LYS A 82 -0.27 -17.79 -5.29
C LYS A 82 -0.49 -17.57 -3.78
N VAL A 83 -1.67 -17.95 -3.26
CA VAL A 83 -2.03 -17.79 -1.83
C VAL A 83 -1.79 -19.07 -1.02
N VAL A 84 -1.73 -20.24 -1.69
CA VAL A 84 -1.63 -21.57 -1.04
C VAL A 84 -0.22 -22.17 -1.09
N SER A 85 0.80 -21.43 -1.56
CA SER A 85 2.19 -21.91 -1.52
C SER A 85 2.81 -21.76 -0.12
N SER A 86 2.24 -22.47 0.86
CA SER A 86 2.89 -22.91 2.09
C SER A 86 2.65 -24.42 2.18
N PRO A 87 3.68 -25.27 2.21
CA PRO A 87 3.47 -26.72 2.13
C PRO A 87 2.99 -27.22 3.49
N ALA A 88 1.71 -27.55 3.57
CA ALA A 88 1.20 -28.44 4.61
C ALA A 88 0.49 -29.60 3.91
N THR A 89 1.27 -30.66 3.74
CA THR A 89 0.84 -32.03 3.43
C THR A 89 -0.45 -32.37 4.17
N ALA A 90 -1.50 -32.69 3.43
CA ALA A 90 -2.65 -33.39 3.96
C ALA A 90 -2.28 -34.86 4.19
N PRO A 91 -2.70 -35.46 5.31
CA PRO A 91 -3.13 -36.84 5.30
C PRO A 91 -4.66 -36.89 5.39
N ASP A 92 -5.22 -37.72 4.51
CA ASP A 92 -6.52 -38.36 4.62
C ASP A 92 -6.88 -38.71 6.07
N THR A 93 -8.16 -38.54 6.43
CA THR A 93 -9.02 -39.51 7.15
C THR A 93 -10.19 -38.77 7.79
N SER A 94 -11.40 -39.06 7.33
CA SER A 94 -12.60 -39.06 8.17
C SER A 94 -13.08 -40.52 8.18
N PRO A 95 -13.46 -41.12 9.33
CA PRO A 95 -14.71 -40.74 9.99
C PRO A 95 -14.73 -40.80 11.54
N GLN A 96 -15.37 -39.79 12.15
CA GLN A 96 -16.29 -39.90 13.29
C GLN A 96 -15.91 -40.78 14.51
N GLN A 97 -15.43 -40.14 15.59
CA GLN A 97 -15.69 -40.46 17.01
C GLN A 97 -14.96 -39.41 17.87
N ALA A 98 -15.58 -38.31 18.33
CA ALA A 98 -16.59 -38.25 19.40
C ALA A 98 -16.17 -39.00 20.68
N ALA A 99 -15.10 -38.55 21.36
CA ALA A 99 -14.94 -38.64 22.83
C ALA A 99 -13.51 -38.22 23.26
N SER A 100 -13.23 -36.92 23.40
CA SER A 100 -12.28 -36.34 24.39
C SER A 100 -12.01 -34.85 24.11
N ASN A 101 -13.02 -34.00 24.30
CA ASN A 101 -12.93 -32.55 24.06
C ASN A 101 -12.85 -31.71 25.36
N GLU A 102 -12.24 -32.21 26.44
CA GLU A 102 -12.22 -31.48 27.73
C GLU A 102 -10.82 -31.21 28.30
N ALA A 103 -9.75 -31.43 27.53
CA ALA A 103 -8.40 -31.09 27.98
C ALA A 103 -7.57 -30.47 26.87
N THR A 104 -8.01 -29.36 26.26
CA THR A 104 -7.11 -28.61 25.36
C THR A 104 -7.43 -27.12 25.21
N ALA A 105 -8.31 -26.47 25.98
CA ALA A 105 -8.40 -25.00 25.90
C ALA A 105 -7.11 -24.36 26.44
N ASP A 106 -6.69 -24.78 27.63
CA ASP A 106 -5.45 -24.32 28.28
C ASP A 106 -4.19 -24.72 27.50
N THR A 107 -4.20 -25.91 26.87
CA THR A 107 -3.09 -26.39 26.05
C THR A 107 -2.99 -25.62 24.73
N ILE A 108 -4.13 -25.25 24.14
CA ILE A 108 -4.18 -24.44 22.92
C ILE A 108 -3.76 -22.99 23.23
N GLU A 109 -4.23 -22.42 24.34
CA GLU A 109 -3.85 -21.07 24.78
C GLU A 109 -2.35 -20.98 25.13
N ALA A 110 -1.80 -21.97 25.83
CA ALA A 110 -0.37 -22.05 26.12
C ALA A 110 0.50 -22.19 24.86
N GLU A 111 0.02 -22.92 23.84
CA GLU A 111 0.72 -23.04 22.56
C GLU A 111 0.61 -21.75 21.72
N ILE A 112 -0.53 -21.05 21.76
CA ILE A 112 -0.70 -19.74 21.15
C ILE A 112 0.25 -18.74 21.81
N ASP A 113 0.29 -18.67 23.14
CA ASP A 113 1.18 -17.77 23.88
C ASP A 113 2.65 -18.05 23.59
N ARG A 114 3.04 -19.33 23.50
CA ARG A 114 4.40 -19.70 23.11
C ARG A 114 4.75 -19.24 21.69
N ARG A 115 3.83 -19.40 20.74
CA ARG A 115 4.03 -18.97 19.34
C ARG A 115 4.00 -17.45 19.19
N VAL A 116 3.14 -16.76 19.94
CA VAL A 116 3.06 -15.30 19.97
C VAL A 116 4.30 -14.72 20.62
N ALA A 117 4.77 -15.26 21.74
CA ALA A 117 6.02 -14.85 22.39
C ALA A 117 7.23 -15.08 21.47
N ALA A 118 7.29 -16.21 20.76
CA ALA A 118 8.33 -16.46 19.75
C ALA A 118 8.27 -15.45 18.60
N ARG A 119 7.08 -15.20 18.02
CA ARG A 119 6.93 -14.20 16.95
C ARG A 119 7.17 -12.77 17.42
N LEU A 120 6.85 -12.44 18.67
CA LEU A 120 7.12 -11.13 19.25
C LEU A 120 8.62 -10.96 19.50
N ALA A 121 9.33 -12.02 19.90
CA ALA A 121 10.78 -12.02 20.00
C ALA A 121 11.45 -11.88 18.62
N ASP A 122 10.95 -12.57 17.60
CA ASP A 122 11.43 -12.47 16.22
C ASP A 122 11.14 -11.09 15.61
N ASN A 123 9.95 -10.52 15.84
CA ASN A 123 9.58 -9.18 15.40
C ASN A 123 10.40 -8.13 16.15
N ARG A 124 10.62 -8.27 17.45
CA ARG A 124 11.48 -7.38 18.24
C ARG A 124 12.96 -7.51 17.87
N ALA A 125 13.40 -8.70 17.45
CA ALA A 125 14.72 -8.93 16.85
C ALA A 125 14.81 -8.32 15.43
N SER A 126 13.70 -8.31 14.69
CA SER A 126 13.58 -7.68 13.37
C SER A 126 13.47 -6.15 13.44
N GLU A 127 12.87 -5.60 14.50
CA GLU A 127 12.89 -4.17 14.84
C GLU A 127 14.24 -3.74 15.43
N LYS A 128 15.01 -4.68 16.01
CA LYS A 128 16.41 -4.49 16.43
C LYS A 128 17.42 -4.63 15.30
N LYS A 129 17.03 -5.05 14.10
CA LYS A 129 17.86 -4.81 12.91
C LYS A 129 17.77 -3.32 12.65
N PRO A 130 18.87 -2.54 12.81
CA PRO A 130 18.81 -1.17 12.39
C PRO A 130 18.46 -1.18 10.90
N ALA A 131 17.79 -0.13 10.44
CA ALA A 131 17.70 0.22 9.03
C ALA A 131 19.12 0.54 8.47
N SER A 132 20.05 -0.40 8.57
CA SER A 132 21.50 -0.25 8.41
C SER A 132 22.01 -0.71 7.05
N ASP A 133 21.15 -1.13 6.13
CA ASP A 133 21.62 -1.54 4.81
C ASP A 133 21.87 -0.36 3.86
N SER A 134 21.78 0.87 4.37
CA SER A 134 22.07 2.09 3.60
C SER A 134 23.18 2.93 4.25
N SER A 135 24.21 2.25 4.74
CA SER A 135 25.51 2.88 4.99
C SER A 135 26.61 2.21 4.18
N PHE A 136 27.45 3.00 3.54
CA PHE A 136 28.59 2.51 2.78
C PHE A 136 29.76 3.49 2.91
N GLU A 137 30.96 2.99 2.66
CA GLU A 137 32.19 3.79 2.66
C GLU A 137 32.68 3.94 1.23
N ALA A 138 33.20 5.12 0.92
CA ALA A 138 33.71 5.46 -0.40
C ALA A 138 34.92 6.38 -0.27
N ARG A 139 35.67 6.55 -1.36
CA ARG A 139 36.78 7.50 -1.42
C ARG A 139 36.44 8.63 -2.38
N LEU A 140 36.68 9.87 -1.95
CA LEU A 140 36.55 11.03 -2.82
C LEU A 140 37.66 11.03 -3.88
N THR A 141 37.32 11.47 -5.09
CA THR A 141 38.27 11.66 -6.19
C THR A 141 38.71 13.12 -6.29
N GLY A 142 39.98 13.36 -6.62
CA GLY A 142 40.55 14.70 -6.80
C GLY A 142 41.23 15.28 -5.55
N ASN A 143 41.28 16.61 -5.42
CA ASN A 143 41.85 17.29 -4.25
C ASN A 143 40.72 17.81 -3.34
N PHE A 144 40.32 17.00 -2.36
CA PHE A 144 39.24 17.35 -1.46
C PHE A 144 39.72 18.31 -0.35
N THR A 145 39.33 19.58 -0.43
CA THR A 145 39.71 20.62 0.54
C THR A 145 38.62 20.95 1.57
N GLY A 146 37.52 20.17 1.59
CA GLY A 146 36.34 20.44 2.42
C GLY A 146 35.12 20.88 1.60
N TRP A 147 34.14 21.49 2.27
CA TRP A 147 32.89 21.92 1.65
C TRP A 147 32.42 23.31 2.12
N SER A 148 31.65 23.99 1.27
CA SER A 148 31.28 25.40 1.48
C SER A 148 29.84 25.76 1.08
N GLY A 149 28.91 24.81 1.19
CA GLY A 149 27.48 24.99 0.92
C GLY A 149 27.04 24.49 -0.46
N LYS A 150 27.92 24.58 -1.46
CA LYS A 150 27.63 24.20 -2.87
C LYS A 150 28.56 23.12 -3.41
N THR A 151 29.23 22.40 -2.52
CA THR A 151 30.27 21.45 -2.90
C THR A 151 29.67 20.20 -3.53
N VAL A 152 30.35 19.72 -4.57
CA VAL A 152 30.03 18.47 -5.27
C VAL A 152 31.13 17.46 -4.96
N PHE A 153 30.73 16.32 -4.44
CA PHE A 153 31.55 15.19 -4.06
C PHE A 153 31.50 14.17 -5.19
N ARG A 154 32.66 13.85 -5.76
CA ARG A 154 32.81 12.78 -6.74
C ARG A 154 33.46 11.61 -6.05
N LEU A 155 32.84 10.44 -6.16
CA LEU A 155 33.33 9.20 -5.58
C LEU A 155 34.17 8.44 -6.63
N ASP A 156 34.90 7.44 -6.15
CA ASP A 156 35.74 6.55 -6.95
C ASP A 156 34.93 5.59 -7.82
N ASP A 157 33.73 5.21 -7.37
CA ASP A 157 32.74 4.46 -8.15
C ASP A 157 32.03 5.28 -9.25
N GLY A 158 32.40 6.55 -9.41
CA GLY A 158 31.82 7.48 -10.38
C GLY A 158 30.51 8.14 -9.94
N GLN A 159 29.99 7.83 -8.76
CA GLN A 159 28.82 8.52 -8.22
C GLN A 159 29.13 9.98 -7.91
N VAL A 160 28.11 10.81 -8.06
CA VAL A 160 28.21 12.25 -7.77
C VAL A 160 27.16 12.65 -6.76
N TRP A 161 27.61 13.26 -5.68
CA TRP A 161 26.79 13.74 -4.57
C TRP A 161 26.96 15.25 -4.43
N ARG A 162 25.90 15.97 -4.08
CA ARG A 162 25.93 17.42 -3.86
C ARG A 162 25.47 17.75 -2.45
N GLN A 163 26.18 18.68 -1.82
CA GLN A 163 25.80 19.25 -0.53
C GLN A 163 24.39 19.87 -0.57
N ARG A 164 23.59 19.62 0.47
CA ARG A 164 22.26 20.23 0.68
C ARG A 164 22.22 21.31 1.75
N SER A 165 23.15 21.29 2.71
CA SER A 165 23.18 22.23 3.83
C SER A 165 24.13 23.39 3.56
N ALA A 166 23.95 24.52 4.24
CA ALA A 166 24.89 25.65 4.19
C ALA A 166 26.15 25.46 5.07
N ALA A 167 26.40 24.23 5.55
CA ALA A 167 27.54 23.94 6.40
C ALA A 167 28.86 24.24 5.68
N ASN A 168 29.85 24.69 6.44
CA ASN A 168 31.19 24.95 5.93
C ASN A 168 32.19 24.10 6.71
N TYR A 169 33.14 23.51 6.00
CA TYR A 169 34.20 22.72 6.58
C TYR A 169 35.44 22.83 5.71
N ARG A 170 36.59 23.02 6.35
CA ARG A 170 37.88 22.99 5.68
C ARG A 170 38.61 21.71 6.03
N HIS A 171 38.87 20.88 5.03
CA HIS A 171 39.67 19.68 5.18
C HIS A 171 41.15 20.03 4.99
N ARG A 172 42.01 19.53 5.89
CA ARG A 172 43.47 19.73 5.84
C ARG A 172 44.24 18.40 5.84
N GLY A 173 43.53 17.28 5.87
CA GLY A 173 44.14 15.95 5.85
C GLY A 173 44.36 15.45 4.42
N THR A 174 45.03 14.31 4.32
CA THR A 174 45.19 13.55 3.07
C THR A 174 44.17 12.42 2.93
N ASP A 175 43.45 12.09 4.02
CA ASP A 175 42.47 11.02 4.03
C ASP A 175 41.13 11.48 3.45
N MET A 176 40.87 10.98 2.25
CA MET A 176 39.70 11.27 1.43
C MET A 176 38.56 10.25 1.61
N ARG A 177 38.65 9.36 2.59
CA ARG A 177 37.58 8.39 2.88
C ARG A 177 36.40 9.09 3.52
N VAL A 178 35.21 8.75 3.01
CA VAL A 178 33.94 9.25 3.48
C VAL A 178 32.97 8.11 3.70
N LYS A 179 32.13 8.24 4.72
CA LYS A 179 31.07 7.31 5.05
C LYS A 179 29.73 7.96 4.76
N PHE A 180 28.92 7.29 3.96
CA PHE A 180 27.54 7.68 3.72
C PHE A 180 26.62 6.89 4.64
N LYS A 181 25.60 7.54 5.16
CA LYS A 181 24.57 6.91 5.97
C LYS A 181 23.23 7.58 5.72
N LYS A 182 22.18 6.79 5.57
CA LYS A 182 20.81 7.32 5.58
C LYS A 182 20.39 7.68 6.99
N ASN A 183 19.91 8.90 7.19
CA ASN A 183 19.40 9.35 8.49
C ASN A 183 17.93 8.96 8.67
N TRP A 184 17.42 9.10 9.89
CA TRP A 184 16.05 8.73 10.25
C TRP A 184 14.98 9.52 9.48
N MET A 185 15.33 10.72 8.99
CA MET A 185 14.46 11.58 8.17
C MET A 185 14.54 11.23 6.67
N GLY A 186 15.24 10.15 6.30
CA GLY A 186 15.34 9.67 4.92
C GLY A 186 16.33 10.43 4.03
N GLY A 187 17.05 11.40 4.58
CA GLY A 187 18.15 12.10 3.94
C GLY A 187 19.46 11.32 4.00
N TRP A 188 20.44 11.73 3.20
CA TRP A 188 21.78 11.15 3.22
C TRP A 188 22.75 12.08 3.94
N GLU A 189 23.56 11.51 4.82
CA GLU A 189 24.64 12.17 5.52
C GLU A 189 25.96 11.59 5.06
N MET A 190 26.89 12.47 4.67
CA MET A 190 28.26 12.13 4.37
C MET A 190 29.15 12.55 5.53
N THR A 191 29.95 11.63 6.05
CA THR A 191 30.89 11.85 7.16
C THR A 191 32.31 11.62 6.69
N VAL A 192 33.20 12.57 6.91
CA VAL A 192 34.64 12.39 6.63
C VAL A 192 35.25 11.53 7.72
N VAL A 193 35.85 10.40 7.34
CA VAL A 193 36.36 9.39 8.29
C VAL A 193 37.44 9.98 9.20
N SER A 194 38.33 10.80 8.64
CA SER A 194 39.46 11.37 9.37
C SER A 194 39.11 12.50 10.35
N SER A 195 38.00 13.21 10.13
CA SER A 195 37.61 14.35 10.98
C SER A 195 36.30 14.16 11.73
N GLY A 196 35.52 13.13 11.40
CA GLY A 196 34.18 12.90 11.92
C GLY A 196 33.18 13.99 11.53
N LYS A 197 33.53 14.91 10.62
CA LYS A 197 32.64 16.00 10.21
C LYS A 197 31.60 15.48 9.23
N THR A 198 30.35 15.85 9.47
CA THR A 198 29.19 15.38 8.71
C THR A 198 28.53 16.51 7.94
N VAL A 199 27.96 16.18 6.78
CA VAL A 199 27.21 17.10 5.94
C VAL A 199 26.05 16.38 5.26
N LEU A 200 24.89 17.03 5.19
CA LEU A 200 23.75 16.54 4.42
C LEU A 200 24.01 16.67 2.92
N VAL A 201 23.72 15.59 2.19
CA VAL A 201 23.99 15.46 0.76
C VAL A 201 22.79 14.86 0.03
N SER A 202 22.77 15.06 -1.29
CA SER A 202 21.85 14.38 -2.20
C SER A 202 22.61 13.82 -3.39
N LYS A 203 22.22 12.61 -3.82
CA LYS A 203 22.75 12.00 -5.04
C LYS A 203 22.32 12.81 -6.25
N VAL A 204 23.25 13.03 -7.16
CA VAL A 204 23.05 13.75 -8.43
C VAL A 204 23.21 12.82 -9.62
N LYS A 205 24.16 11.89 -9.57
CA LYS A 205 24.44 10.90 -10.62
C LYS A 205 24.83 9.57 -9.97
#